data_AF-A0A2C5YLI7-F1
#
_entry.id   AF-A0A2C5YLI7-F1
#
_cell.length_a   1.000
_cell.length_b   1.000
_cell.length_c   1.000
_cell.angle_alpha   90.00
_cell.angle_beta   90.00
_cell.angle_gamma   90.00
#
_symmetry.space_group_name_H-M   'P 1'
#
loop_
_entity.id
_entity.type
_entity.pdbx_description
1 polymer ?
#
loop_
_entity_poly.entity_id
_entity_poly.type
_entity_poly.pdbx_seq_one_letter_code
_entity_poly.pdbx_strand_id
1 'polypeptide(L)'
;MTPRNESHRTKVTLACESCRKRRIKCTGTQPCKNCADSGRQCAFDGKNRSRRGPRPRKISSQAARQTAARQTMAAQTMAPKTMAPKTAVVVPADSDDSDDDDESDDDFIAQTVQWQPMLKELFFSQGHPADTTLVESDLDLVCHLIELFYTRASMQLRALLTPAQLHEQLVQRRLSQCLVLAMCCCSLRFSVHAAVRGQRGRTVAQTLAQEARSRIGASSCPWQQIDSIRTLCILADYEAGCRRGRRAWMDIG
;
A
#
# COMPACT_ATOMS: atom_id res chain seq x y z
N MET A 1 -39.08 -30.20 38.34
CA MET A 1 -37.61 -30.07 38.33
C MET A 1 -37.10 -30.72 37.04
N THR A 2 -36.75 -29.93 36.03
CA THR A 2 -36.11 -30.43 34.79
C THR A 2 -34.61 -30.18 34.90
N PRO A 3 -33.73 -31.16 34.64
CA PRO A 3 -32.30 -30.94 34.76
C PRO A 3 -31.81 -30.08 33.60
N ARG A 4 -31.14 -28.97 33.91
CA ARG A 4 -30.38 -28.16 32.94
C ARG A 4 -29.19 -29.00 32.47
N ASN A 5 -29.29 -29.54 31.27
CA ASN A 5 -28.17 -30.17 30.58
C ASN A 5 -27.21 -29.07 30.10
N GLU A 6 -26.20 -28.78 30.92
CA GLU A 6 -25.11 -27.86 30.62
C GLU A 6 -24.14 -28.53 29.65
N SER A 7 -24.56 -28.64 28.39
CA SER A 7 -23.73 -29.20 27.33
C SER A 7 -22.63 -28.19 26.96
N HIS A 8 -21.44 -28.46 27.49
CA HIS A 8 -20.15 -27.82 27.19
C HIS A 8 -20.09 -27.33 25.74
N ARG A 9 -20.21 -26.03 25.52
CA ARG A 9 -20.25 -25.45 24.17
C ARG A 9 -18.84 -25.46 23.57
N THR A 10 -18.50 -26.54 22.88
CA THR A 10 -17.23 -26.63 22.14
C THR A 10 -17.16 -25.50 21.12
N LYS A 11 -16.09 -24.71 21.18
CA LYS A 11 -15.86 -23.60 20.25
C LYS A 11 -15.64 -24.16 18.85
N VAL A 12 -16.65 -24.03 18.00
CA VAL A 12 -16.59 -24.49 16.61
C VAL A 12 -15.72 -23.53 15.80
N THR A 13 -14.54 -23.98 15.39
CA THR A 13 -13.62 -23.20 14.53
C THR A 13 -14.08 -23.16 13.07
N LEU A 14 -14.92 -24.11 12.65
CA LEU A 14 -15.33 -24.28 11.26
C LEU A 14 -16.77 -24.81 11.17
N ALA A 15 -17.68 -24.02 10.59
CA ALA A 15 -19.04 -24.49 10.28
C ALA A 15 -19.04 -25.44 9.06
N CYS A 16 -19.96 -26.41 9.03
CA CYS A 16 -20.20 -27.25 7.84
C CYS A 16 -20.74 -26.43 6.66
N GLU A 17 -20.65 -26.98 5.46
CA GLU A 17 -21.01 -26.30 4.21
C GLU A 17 -22.49 -25.90 4.16
N SER A 18 -23.38 -26.82 4.56
CA SER A 18 -24.82 -26.58 4.67
C SER A 18 -25.16 -25.42 5.62
N CYS A 19 -24.51 -25.33 6.79
CA CYS A 19 -24.72 -24.21 7.72
C CYS A 19 -24.13 -22.89 7.20
N ARG A 20 -23.00 -22.94 6.49
CA ARG A 20 -22.41 -21.74 5.86
C ARG A 20 -23.29 -21.17 4.76
N LYS A 21 -23.78 -22.02 3.85
CA LYS A 21 -24.65 -21.59 2.74
C LYS A 21 -25.93 -20.94 3.25
N ARG A 22 -26.44 -21.40 4.40
CA ARG A 22 -27.64 -20.86 5.05
C ARG A 22 -27.37 -19.74 6.06
N ARG A 23 -26.10 -19.37 6.30
CA ARG A 23 -25.68 -18.36 7.28
C ARG A 23 -26.26 -18.58 8.70
N ILE A 24 -26.35 -19.84 9.14
CA ILE A 24 -26.85 -20.23 10.48
C ILE A 24 -25.74 -20.81 11.37
N LYS A 25 -25.94 -20.77 12.69
CA LYS A 25 -24.97 -21.30 13.67
C LYS A 25 -24.81 -22.81 13.52
N CYS A 26 -23.58 -23.28 13.37
CA CYS A 26 -23.25 -24.70 13.30
C CYS A 26 -22.83 -25.24 14.67
N THR A 27 -23.31 -26.43 15.04
CA THR A 27 -22.95 -27.11 16.29
C THR A 27 -21.57 -27.78 16.23
N GLY A 28 -21.01 -28.03 15.04
CA GLY A 28 -19.67 -28.60 14.88
C GLY A 28 -19.54 -30.11 15.12
N THR A 29 -20.63 -30.82 15.48
CA THR A 29 -20.69 -32.29 15.48
C THR A 29 -20.92 -32.82 14.06
N GLN A 30 -20.64 -34.09 13.79
CA GLN A 30 -20.90 -34.74 12.49
C GLN A 30 -21.87 -35.93 12.66
N PRO A 31 -23.12 -35.83 12.18
CA PRO A 31 -23.77 -34.65 11.60
C PRO A 31 -24.05 -33.55 12.64
N CYS A 32 -24.09 -32.28 12.22
CA CYS A 32 -24.45 -31.18 13.11
C CYS A 32 -25.97 -31.17 13.33
N LYS A 33 -26.46 -30.68 14.49
CA LYS A 33 -27.89 -30.73 14.85
C LYS A 33 -28.80 -30.23 13.73
N ASN A 34 -28.50 -29.06 13.17
CA ASN A 34 -29.27 -28.49 12.07
C ASN A 34 -29.28 -29.34 10.79
N CYS A 35 -28.19 -30.06 10.49
CA CYS A 35 -28.15 -30.95 9.32
C CYS A 35 -28.85 -32.27 9.59
N ALA A 36 -28.78 -32.79 10.82
CA ALA A 36 -29.53 -33.97 11.25
C ALA A 36 -31.04 -33.72 11.17
N ASP A 37 -31.50 -32.59 11.72
CA ASP A 37 -32.93 -32.22 11.73
C ASP A 37 -33.45 -31.90 10.32
N SER A 38 -32.60 -31.34 9.45
CA SER A 38 -32.98 -30.99 8.08
C SER A 38 -32.82 -32.14 7.07
N GLY A 39 -32.28 -33.30 7.49
CA GLY A 39 -31.97 -34.43 6.60
C GLY A 39 -30.99 -34.09 5.47
N ARG A 40 -30.10 -33.11 5.66
CA ARG A 40 -29.18 -32.62 4.61
C ARG A 40 -27.77 -33.13 4.80
N GLN A 41 -27.02 -33.20 3.70
CA GLN A 41 -25.61 -33.60 3.74
C GLN A 41 -24.79 -32.65 4.61
N CYS A 42 -24.15 -33.21 5.64
CA CYS A 42 -23.29 -32.47 6.58
C CYS A 42 -21.83 -32.70 6.20
N ALA A 43 -21.30 -31.85 5.32
CA ALA A 43 -19.91 -31.90 4.89
C ALA A 43 -19.08 -30.80 5.57
N PHE A 44 -17.98 -31.19 6.21
CA PHE A 44 -16.94 -30.28 6.69
C PHE A 44 -15.75 -30.40 5.74
N ASP A 45 -15.72 -29.58 4.68
CA ASP A 45 -14.62 -29.62 3.71
C ASP A 45 -13.30 -29.17 4.38
N GLY A 46 -12.33 -30.09 4.43
CA GLY A 46 -10.97 -29.85 4.91
C GLY A 46 -10.09 -29.12 3.90
N LYS A 47 -10.45 -29.10 2.61
CA LYS A 47 -9.64 -28.49 1.54
C LYS A 47 -9.73 -26.96 1.53
N ASN A 48 -10.80 -26.40 2.09
CA ASN A 48 -10.99 -24.94 2.21
C ASN A 48 -10.28 -24.27 3.40
N ARG A 49 -9.47 -25.00 4.18
CA ARG A 49 -8.63 -24.41 5.25
C ARG A 49 -7.55 -23.46 4.71
N SER A 50 -7.19 -23.58 3.43
CA SER A 50 -6.14 -22.78 2.78
C SER A 50 -6.57 -21.37 2.32
N ARG A 51 -7.86 -21.01 2.42
CA ARG A 51 -8.37 -19.73 1.90
C ARG A 51 -8.36 -18.57 2.91
N ARG A 52 -7.77 -18.74 4.10
CA ARG A 52 -7.59 -17.64 5.07
C ARG A 52 -6.14 -17.53 5.51
N GLY A 53 -5.50 -16.45 5.07
CA GLY A 53 -4.11 -16.11 5.35
C GLY A 53 -3.28 -15.94 4.07
N PRO A 54 -2.27 -15.05 4.04
CA PRO A 54 -1.33 -14.95 2.94
C PRO A 54 -0.68 -16.33 2.69
N ARG A 55 -0.64 -16.77 1.44
CA ARG A 55 -0.03 -18.06 1.08
C ARG A 55 1.42 -18.09 1.58
N PRO A 56 1.85 -19.09 2.37
CA PRO A 56 3.25 -19.21 2.73
C PRO A 56 4.07 -19.40 1.44
N ARG A 57 5.05 -18.51 1.25
CA ARG A 57 5.94 -18.51 0.08
C ARG A 57 6.68 -19.85 0.07
N LYS A 58 6.52 -20.64 -1.01
CA LYS A 58 7.36 -21.83 -1.24
C LYS A 58 8.82 -21.35 -1.35
N ILE A 59 9.59 -21.55 -0.28
CA ILE A 59 11.05 -21.39 -0.33
C ILE A 59 11.53 -22.57 -1.17
N SER A 60 12.01 -22.29 -2.38
CA SER A 60 12.65 -23.32 -3.19
C SER A 60 13.87 -23.88 -2.45
N SER A 61 14.00 -25.19 -2.46
CA SER A 61 15.06 -26.00 -1.84
C SER A 61 16.47 -25.77 -2.42
N GLN A 62 16.68 -24.67 -3.15
CA GLN A 62 17.99 -24.22 -3.62
C GLN A 62 18.68 -23.28 -2.63
N ALA A 63 17.94 -22.59 -1.74
CA ALA A 63 18.53 -21.71 -0.72
C ALA A 63 19.15 -22.50 0.46
N ALA A 64 18.69 -23.73 0.72
CA ALA A 64 19.20 -24.57 1.81
C ALA A 64 20.52 -25.30 1.47
N ARG A 65 20.95 -25.31 0.20
CA ARG A 65 22.22 -25.93 -0.21
C ARG A 65 23.42 -24.98 -0.22
N GLN A 66 23.20 -23.67 -0.06
CA GLN A 66 24.28 -22.68 -0.11
C GLN A 66 24.95 -22.41 1.25
N THR A 67 24.38 -22.87 2.36
CA THR A 67 24.94 -22.65 3.71
C THR A 67 25.82 -23.80 4.23
N ALA A 68 25.90 -24.94 3.53
CA ALA A 68 26.69 -26.11 3.96
C ALA A 68 28.02 -26.32 3.21
N ALA A 69 28.32 -25.53 2.16
CA ALA A 69 29.53 -25.70 1.34
C ALA A 69 30.58 -24.59 1.54
N ARG A 70 30.67 -24.02 2.76
CA ARG A 70 31.62 -22.94 3.10
C ARG A 70 32.85 -23.42 3.89
N GLN A 71 33.06 -24.73 3.96
CA GLN A 71 34.23 -25.35 4.59
C GLN A 71 34.79 -26.43 3.66
N THR A 72 35.61 -26.03 2.68
CA THR A 72 36.78 -26.78 2.18
C THR A 72 37.44 -26.02 1.02
N MET A 73 38.67 -25.56 1.28
CA MET A 73 39.85 -25.50 0.41
C MET A 73 39.82 -24.74 -0.93
N ALA A 74 40.81 -23.85 -1.02
CA ALA A 74 41.40 -23.31 -2.22
C ALA A 74 41.94 -24.40 -3.16
N ALA A 75 41.67 -24.26 -4.47
CA ALA A 75 42.58 -24.53 -5.58
C ALA A 75 41.86 -24.47 -6.94
N GLN A 76 42.46 -23.70 -7.87
CA GLN A 76 42.57 -23.98 -9.31
C GLN A 76 41.40 -23.69 -10.28
N THR A 77 41.62 -22.62 -11.07
CA THR A 77 41.63 -22.48 -12.55
C THR A 77 40.53 -23.04 -13.49
N MET A 78 40.18 -22.14 -14.45
CA MET A 78 39.67 -22.31 -15.84
C MET A 78 38.17 -22.10 -16.12
N ALA A 79 37.90 -21.23 -17.10
CA ALA A 79 36.64 -21.04 -17.85
C ALA A 79 36.64 -21.91 -19.14
N PRO A 80 35.76 -21.77 -20.16
CA PRO A 80 34.37 -21.26 -20.26
C PRO A 80 33.43 -22.25 -21.04
N LYS A 81 32.12 -21.91 -21.19
CA LYS A 81 31.22 -22.14 -22.38
C LYS A 81 29.73 -22.02 -21.99
N THR A 82 29.01 -20.98 -22.42
CA THR A 82 28.12 -20.81 -23.60
C THR A 82 26.71 -21.42 -23.54
N MET A 83 25.76 -20.59 -24.01
CA MET A 83 24.44 -20.88 -24.64
C MET A 83 23.15 -20.78 -23.80
N ALA A 84 22.35 -19.76 -24.15
CA ALA A 84 20.89 -19.69 -24.04
C ALA A 84 20.24 -20.56 -25.18
N PRO A 85 18.92 -20.52 -25.51
CA PRO A 85 17.78 -19.77 -24.96
C PRO A 85 16.43 -20.54 -24.95
N LYS A 86 15.32 -19.80 -24.72
CA LYS A 86 13.88 -20.09 -24.99
C LYS A 86 13.19 -20.93 -23.90
N THR A 87 11.98 -20.61 -23.45
CA THR A 87 10.77 -20.46 -24.26
C THR A 87 9.73 -19.51 -23.62
N ALA A 88 9.02 -18.79 -24.49
CA ALA A 88 7.78 -18.08 -24.22
C ALA A 88 6.62 -19.07 -23.99
N VAL A 89 5.68 -18.72 -23.11
CA VAL A 89 4.34 -19.31 -23.05
C VAL A 89 3.32 -18.18 -22.91
N VAL A 90 2.60 -17.97 -24.02
CA VAL A 90 1.26 -17.36 -24.14
C VAL A 90 0.27 -18.40 -23.57
N VAL A 91 -0.84 -18.15 -22.87
CA VAL A 91 -2.16 -17.49 -23.08
C VAL A 91 -2.96 -17.82 -21.77
N PRO A 92 -4.26 -17.49 -21.54
CA PRO A 92 -5.18 -16.56 -22.19
C PRO A 92 -5.89 -15.59 -21.23
N ALA A 93 -6.56 -14.61 -21.84
CA ALA A 93 -7.63 -13.83 -21.24
C ALA A 93 -8.85 -14.72 -21.01
N ASP A 94 -9.45 -14.65 -19.82
CA ASP A 94 -10.85 -14.99 -19.59
C ASP A 94 -11.45 -13.85 -18.77
N SER A 95 -12.35 -13.15 -19.45
CA SER A 95 -13.36 -12.25 -18.92
C SER A 95 -14.31 -13.03 -18.01
N ASP A 96 -14.54 -12.55 -16.79
CA ASP A 96 -15.81 -12.82 -16.12
C ASP A 96 -16.21 -11.63 -15.25
N ASP A 97 -17.22 -10.99 -15.80
CA ASP A 97 -18.20 -10.06 -15.28
C ASP A 97 -18.60 -10.31 -13.81
N SER A 98 -18.54 -9.27 -13.00
CA SER A 98 -19.28 -9.15 -11.74
C SER A 98 -19.40 -7.66 -11.42
N ASP A 99 -20.52 -7.10 -11.84
CA ASP A 99 -21.04 -5.81 -11.39
C ASP A 99 -21.11 -5.79 -9.85
N ASP A 100 -20.19 -5.06 -9.24
CA ASP A 100 -20.35 -4.54 -7.89
C ASP A 100 -20.26 -3.01 -8.03
N ASP A 101 -21.40 -2.34 -7.88
CA ASP A 101 -21.53 -0.88 -7.86
C ASP A 101 -20.63 -0.28 -6.76
N ASP A 102 -19.42 0.14 -7.14
CA ASP A 102 -18.50 0.94 -6.31
C ASP A 102 -18.56 2.40 -6.74
N GLU A 103 -19.72 3.03 -6.46
CA GLU A 103 -19.99 4.43 -6.81
C GLU A 103 -19.25 5.45 -5.91
N SER A 104 -18.08 5.09 -5.35
CA SER A 104 -17.28 5.99 -4.53
C SER A 104 -15.79 6.10 -4.90
N ASP A 105 -15.25 5.14 -5.64
CA ASP A 105 -13.85 5.13 -6.08
C ASP A 105 -13.67 5.72 -7.51
N ASP A 106 -14.69 5.70 -8.37
CA ASP A 106 -14.64 6.24 -9.74
C ASP A 106 -14.54 7.78 -9.78
N ASP A 107 -15.22 8.49 -8.88
CA ASP A 107 -15.16 9.96 -8.77
C ASP A 107 -13.76 10.45 -8.35
N PHE A 108 -13.02 9.63 -7.60
CA PHE A 108 -11.67 9.96 -7.16
C PHE A 108 -10.65 9.88 -8.30
N ILE A 109 -10.78 8.90 -9.19
CA ILE A 109 -9.89 8.72 -10.36
C ILE A 109 -10.13 9.82 -11.41
N ALA A 110 -11.34 10.36 -11.52
CA ALA A 110 -11.65 11.46 -12.44
C ALA A 110 -11.00 12.81 -12.02
N GLN A 111 -10.71 13.01 -10.72
CA GLN A 111 -10.21 14.27 -10.18
C GLN A 111 -8.69 14.48 -10.40
N THR A 112 -7.94 13.41 -10.61
CA THR A 112 -6.46 13.41 -10.51
C THR A 112 -5.78 13.80 -11.81
N VAL A 113 -6.40 13.49 -12.95
CA VAL A 113 -6.00 13.98 -14.28
C VAL A 113 -6.11 15.51 -14.36
N GLN A 114 -7.00 16.13 -13.56
CA GLN A 114 -7.23 17.58 -13.60
C GLN A 114 -6.18 18.40 -12.84
N TRP A 115 -5.36 17.80 -11.97
CA TRP A 115 -4.37 18.54 -11.18
C TRP A 115 -3.08 18.83 -11.94
N GLN A 116 -2.76 18.03 -12.97
CA GLN A 116 -1.52 18.13 -13.74
C GLN A 116 -1.19 19.55 -14.23
N PRO A 117 -2.09 20.31 -14.89
CA PRO A 117 -1.76 21.66 -15.36
C PRO A 117 -1.46 22.64 -14.21
N MET A 118 -2.19 22.55 -13.10
CA MET A 118 -2.00 23.42 -11.94
C MET A 118 -0.71 23.07 -11.19
N LEU A 119 -0.37 21.79 -11.10
CA LEU A 119 0.89 21.31 -10.52
C LEU A 119 2.07 21.76 -11.38
N LYS A 120 1.97 21.66 -12.71
CA LYS A 120 2.97 22.20 -13.61
C LYS A 120 3.20 23.68 -13.33
N GLU A 121 2.13 24.46 -13.25
CA GLU A 121 2.25 25.86 -12.94
C GLU A 121 2.90 26.12 -11.57
N LEU A 122 2.49 25.40 -10.53
CA LEU A 122 3.05 25.53 -9.19
C LEU A 122 4.56 25.34 -9.16
N PHE A 123 5.10 24.35 -9.88
CA PHE A 123 6.54 24.05 -9.87
C PHE A 123 7.36 24.90 -10.84
N PHE A 124 6.85 25.20 -12.04
CA PHE A 124 7.62 25.85 -13.09
C PHE A 124 7.49 27.38 -13.14
N SER A 125 6.51 27.99 -12.45
CA SER A 125 6.32 29.46 -12.45
C SER A 125 7.26 30.22 -11.49
N GLN A 126 7.90 29.54 -10.53
CA GLN A 126 8.65 30.17 -9.44
C GLN A 126 10.16 30.38 -9.73
N GLY A 127 10.64 30.08 -10.95
CA GLY A 127 11.99 30.46 -11.41
C GLY A 127 13.19 29.91 -10.59
N HIS A 128 12.96 28.97 -9.68
CA HIS A 128 14.04 28.31 -8.93
C HIS A 128 14.46 27.04 -9.68
N PRO A 129 15.77 26.82 -9.95
CA PRO A 129 16.27 25.52 -10.38
C PRO A 129 16.15 24.57 -9.18
N ALA A 130 14.99 23.95 -9.03
CA ALA A 130 14.78 22.95 -8.01
C ALA A 130 15.46 21.68 -8.45
N ASP A 131 16.42 21.19 -7.67
CA ASP A 131 17.23 19.99 -7.94
C ASP A 131 16.38 18.70 -7.72
N THR A 132 15.18 18.65 -8.31
CA THR A 132 14.16 17.63 -8.08
C THR A 132 13.74 16.99 -9.39
N THR A 133 14.61 16.11 -9.89
CA THR A 133 14.49 15.34 -11.15
C THR A 133 13.30 14.37 -11.22
N LEU A 134 12.31 14.47 -10.33
CA LEU A 134 11.11 13.62 -10.38
C LEU A 134 9.87 14.46 -10.60
N VAL A 135 9.72 15.55 -9.84
CA VAL A 135 8.57 16.45 -9.96
C VAL A 135 8.64 17.26 -11.25
N GLU A 136 9.84 17.63 -11.68
CA GLU A 136 10.03 18.29 -12.97
C GLU A 136 9.94 17.32 -14.15
N SER A 137 10.22 16.03 -13.91
CA SER A 137 10.43 15.05 -14.96
C SER A 137 9.21 14.20 -15.28
N ASP A 138 8.30 14.02 -14.31
CA ASP A 138 7.14 13.13 -14.46
C ASP A 138 5.97 13.60 -13.58
N LEU A 139 5.16 14.52 -14.12
CA LEU A 139 3.97 15.03 -13.44
C LEU A 139 2.87 13.96 -13.30
N ASP A 140 2.83 12.97 -14.19
CA ASP A 140 1.85 11.87 -14.11
C ASP A 140 2.15 11.00 -12.89
N LEU A 141 3.43 10.73 -12.62
CA LEU A 141 3.86 10.08 -11.40
C LEU A 141 3.54 10.91 -10.15
N VAL A 142 3.67 12.25 -10.20
CA VAL A 142 3.28 13.13 -9.09
C VAL A 142 1.79 13.01 -8.81
N CYS A 143 0.93 13.11 -9.82
CA CYS A 143 -0.51 12.91 -9.68
C CYS A 143 -0.82 11.54 -9.07
N HIS A 144 -0.19 10.48 -9.57
CA HIS A 144 -0.36 9.14 -9.03
C HIS A 144 0.12 8.99 -7.58
N LEU A 145 1.19 9.69 -7.18
CA LEU A 145 1.64 9.68 -5.78
C LEU A 145 0.68 10.44 -4.86
N ILE A 146 0.04 11.51 -5.35
CA ILE A 146 -1.02 12.21 -4.61
C ILE A 146 -2.26 11.32 -4.49
N GLU A 147 -2.63 10.56 -5.52
CA GLU A 147 -3.67 9.53 -5.43
C GLU A 147 -3.36 8.49 -4.36
N LEU A 148 -2.13 7.97 -4.37
CA LEU A 148 -1.67 7.01 -3.39
C LEU A 148 -1.69 7.57 -1.97
N PHE A 149 -1.52 8.89 -1.80
CA PHE A 149 -1.65 9.53 -0.49
C PHE A 149 -3.08 9.37 0.03
N TYR A 150 -4.08 9.72 -0.79
CA TYR A 150 -5.48 9.66 -0.40
C TYR A 150 -6.06 8.26 -0.28
N THR A 151 -5.48 7.28 -0.96
CA THR A 151 -5.93 5.89 -0.91
C THR A 151 -5.20 5.07 0.16
N ARG A 152 -3.92 5.36 0.44
CA ARG A 152 -3.05 4.50 1.28
C ARG A 152 -2.46 5.17 2.51
N ALA A 153 -2.43 6.50 2.62
CA ALA A 153 -1.90 7.16 3.82
C ALA A 153 -2.82 6.93 5.04
N SER A 154 -2.26 7.17 6.23
CA SER A 154 -3.00 7.04 7.49
C SER A 154 -4.23 7.94 7.49
N MET A 155 -5.30 7.48 8.13
CA MET A 155 -6.57 8.23 8.22
C MET A 155 -6.35 9.64 8.78
N GLN A 156 -5.43 9.79 9.74
CA GLN A 156 -5.08 11.08 10.34
C GLN A 156 -4.50 12.05 9.31
N LEU A 157 -3.58 11.59 8.45
CA LEU A 157 -2.98 12.44 7.44
C LEU A 157 -3.98 12.84 6.35
N ARG A 158 -4.88 11.92 5.98
CA ARG A 158 -5.93 12.21 4.98
C ARG A 158 -6.96 13.23 5.46
N ALA A 159 -7.19 13.29 6.78
CA ALA A 159 -8.05 14.30 7.38
C ALA A 159 -7.41 15.71 7.41
N LEU A 160 -6.08 15.85 7.25
CA LEU A 160 -5.41 17.15 7.28
C LEU A 160 -5.71 18.03 6.05
N LEU A 161 -5.97 17.40 4.90
CA LEU A 161 -6.24 18.06 3.64
C LEU A 161 -7.09 17.13 2.77
N THR A 162 -8.37 17.40 2.58
CA THR A 162 -9.23 16.55 1.73
C THR A 162 -8.92 16.75 0.23
N PRO A 163 -9.30 15.81 -0.66
CA PRO A 163 -9.11 15.98 -2.10
C PRO A 163 -9.78 17.25 -2.66
N ALA A 164 -10.99 17.57 -2.16
CA ALA A 164 -11.70 18.79 -2.54
C ALA A 164 -10.92 20.05 -2.13
N GLN A 165 -10.37 20.08 -0.91
CA GLN A 165 -9.53 21.19 -0.45
C GLN A 165 -8.25 21.31 -1.28
N LEU A 166 -7.59 20.19 -1.62
CA LEU A 166 -6.42 20.21 -2.48
C LEU A 166 -6.74 20.85 -3.84
N HIS A 167 -7.82 20.41 -4.48
CA HIS A 167 -8.24 20.95 -5.76
C HIS A 167 -8.53 22.45 -5.68
N GLU A 168 -9.29 22.89 -4.68
CA GLU A 168 -9.58 24.32 -4.46
C GLU A 168 -8.30 25.15 -4.25
N GLN A 169 -7.36 24.66 -3.44
CA GLN A 169 -6.09 25.36 -3.17
C GLN A 169 -5.20 25.44 -4.42
N LEU A 170 -5.22 24.43 -5.28
CA LEU A 170 -4.51 24.44 -6.56
C LEU A 170 -5.13 25.46 -7.52
N VAL A 171 -6.47 25.49 -7.65
CA VAL A 171 -7.18 26.45 -8.51
C VAL A 171 -6.93 27.89 -8.04
N GLN A 172 -6.95 28.12 -6.72
CA GLN A 172 -6.67 29.43 -6.12
C GLN A 172 -5.17 29.80 -6.08
N ARG A 173 -4.28 28.91 -6.52
CA ARG A 173 -2.81 29.08 -6.47
C ARG A 173 -2.28 29.38 -5.06
N ARG A 174 -2.90 28.76 -4.05
CA ARG A 174 -2.56 28.92 -2.64
C ARG A 174 -1.81 27.73 -2.06
N LEU A 175 -1.71 26.63 -2.80
CA LEU A 175 -0.99 25.45 -2.37
C LEU A 175 0.53 25.69 -2.40
N SER A 176 1.21 25.30 -1.34
CA SER A 176 2.68 25.33 -1.28
C SER A 176 3.33 24.10 -1.94
N GLN A 177 4.53 24.29 -2.48
CA GLN A 177 5.34 23.21 -3.06
C GLN A 177 5.80 22.20 -2.01
N CYS A 178 6.13 22.64 -0.79
CA CYS A 178 6.61 21.76 0.29
C CYS A 178 5.56 20.71 0.69
N LEU A 179 4.28 21.09 0.68
CA LEU A 179 3.17 20.17 0.96
C LEU A 179 3.06 19.06 -0.09
N VAL A 180 3.12 19.41 -1.38
CA VAL A 180 3.08 18.43 -2.48
C VAL A 180 4.29 17.48 -2.40
N LEU A 181 5.48 18.01 -2.14
CA LEU A 181 6.70 17.21 -1.98
C LEU A 181 6.58 16.22 -0.82
N ALA A 182 6.01 16.64 0.31
CA ALA A 182 5.78 15.76 1.46
C ALA A 182 4.73 14.67 1.16
N MET A 183 3.63 15.01 0.49
CA MET A 183 2.64 14.03 0.03
C MET A 183 3.29 12.97 -0.88
N CYS A 184 4.09 13.40 -1.87
CA CYS A 184 4.80 12.49 -2.77
C CYS A 184 5.81 11.59 -2.02
N CYS A 185 6.61 12.18 -1.13
CA CYS A 185 7.56 11.47 -0.29
C CYS A 185 6.89 10.35 0.53
N CYS A 186 5.80 10.70 1.20
CA CYS A 186 5.00 9.80 2.02
C CYS A 186 4.46 8.63 1.18
N SER A 187 3.99 8.91 -0.03
CA SER A 187 3.35 7.95 -0.94
C SER A 187 4.31 7.01 -1.66
N LEU A 188 5.59 7.39 -1.80
CA LEU A 188 6.58 6.55 -2.50
C LEU A 188 6.72 5.16 -1.90
N ARG A 189 6.45 5.00 -0.59
CA ARG A 189 6.47 3.68 0.07
C ARG A 189 5.39 2.73 -0.45
N PHE A 190 4.31 3.27 -1.02
CA PHE A 190 3.17 2.52 -1.55
C PHE A 190 3.26 2.30 -3.07
N SER A 191 4.11 3.07 -3.76
CA SER A 191 4.26 2.96 -5.21
C SER A 191 4.96 1.66 -5.62
N VAL A 192 4.38 1.00 -6.62
CA VAL A 192 4.99 -0.15 -7.32
C VAL A 192 5.59 0.24 -8.67
N HIS A 193 5.56 1.54 -9.01
CA HIS A 193 6.01 2.06 -10.29
C HIS A 193 7.49 1.78 -10.52
N ALA A 194 7.85 1.35 -11.73
CA ALA A 194 9.19 0.88 -12.07
C ALA A 194 10.28 1.95 -11.81
N ALA A 195 9.96 3.22 -12.05
CA ALA A 195 10.90 4.34 -11.86
C ALA A 195 11.31 4.56 -10.39
N VAL A 196 10.48 4.17 -9.43
CA VAL A 196 10.64 4.50 -8.01
C VAL A 196 10.53 3.28 -7.08
N ARG A 197 10.66 2.06 -7.62
CA ARG A 197 10.59 0.85 -6.79
C ARG A 197 11.91 0.58 -6.05
N GLY A 198 11.81 0.02 -4.84
CA GLY A 198 12.95 -0.54 -4.11
C GLY A 198 13.92 0.53 -3.57
N GLN A 199 15.23 0.38 -3.83
CA GLN A 199 16.25 1.30 -3.31
C GLN A 199 16.10 2.71 -3.87
N ARG A 200 15.75 2.84 -5.15
CA ARG A 200 15.59 4.12 -5.84
C ARG A 200 14.43 4.94 -5.27
N GLY A 201 13.31 4.31 -4.95
CA GLY A 201 12.20 4.99 -4.24
C GLY A 201 12.60 5.54 -2.89
N ARG A 202 13.43 4.80 -2.14
CA ARG A 202 13.93 5.25 -0.83
C ARG A 202 14.86 6.44 -0.94
N THR A 203 15.72 6.49 -1.96
CA THR A 203 16.61 7.66 -2.19
C THR A 203 15.80 8.87 -2.64
N VAL A 204 14.88 8.68 -3.59
CA VAL A 204 13.98 9.75 -4.07
C VAL A 204 13.16 10.31 -2.91
N ALA A 205 12.56 9.46 -2.07
CA ALA A 205 11.77 9.91 -0.93
C ALA A 205 12.61 10.76 0.04
N GLN A 206 13.87 10.40 0.26
CA GLN A 206 14.77 11.18 1.11
C GLN A 206 15.08 12.56 0.52
N THR A 207 15.35 12.63 -0.79
CA THR A 207 15.56 13.89 -1.49
C THR A 207 14.33 14.77 -1.42
N LEU A 208 13.13 14.22 -1.69
CA LEU A 208 11.87 14.95 -1.57
C LEU A 208 11.61 15.44 -0.14
N ALA A 209 11.94 14.63 0.87
CA ALA A 209 11.79 15.02 2.28
C ALA A 209 12.76 16.14 2.68
N GLN A 210 13.99 16.13 2.16
CA GLN A 210 14.96 17.20 2.40
C GLN A 210 14.53 18.50 1.73
N GLU A 211 14.04 18.40 0.50
CA GLU A 211 13.57 19.55 -0.27
C GLU A 211 12.27 20.13 0.28
N ALA A 212 11.35 19.30 0.75
CA ALA A 212 10.17 19.78 1.46
C ALA A 212 10.57 20.64 2.66
N ARG A 213 11.61 20.23 3.42
CA ARG A 213 12.12 20.99 4.57
C ARG A 213 12.84 22.28 4.19
N SER A 214 13.65 22.28 3.14
CA SER A 214 14.36 23.50 2.69
C SER A 214 13.38 24.61 2.29
N ARG A 215 12.17 24.24 1.85
CA ARG A 215 11.09 25.15 1.47
C ARG A 215 10.17 25.56 2.62
N ILE A 216 10.29 24.97 3.81
CA ILE A 216 9.59 25.44 5.00
C ILE A 216 10.31 26.70 5.49
N GLY A 217 9.78 27.86 5.12
CA GLY A 217 10.27 29.17 5.53
C GLY A 217 9.34 29.86 6.52
N ALA A 218 9.87 30.86 7.23
CA ALA A 218 9.04 31.79 7.98
C ALA A 218 8.21 32.62 6.99
N SER A 219 6.90 32.34 6.92
CA SER A 219 5.96 33.14 6.14
C SER A 219 4.97 33.82 7.07
N SER A 220 4.67 35.10 6.79
CA SER A 220 3.59 35.83 7.45
C SER A 220 2.20 35.45 6.92
N CYS A 221 2.16 34.60 5.90
CA CYS A 221 0.94 34.27 5.19
C CYS A 221 0.22 33.08 5.84
N PRO A 222 -1.03 33.22 6.32
CA PRO A 222 -1.68 32.18 7.12
C PRO A 222 -1.80 30.82 6.42
N TRP A 223 -2.13 30.78 5.13
CA TRP A 223 -2.27 29.51 4.41
C TRP A 223 -0.92 28.79 4.20
N GLN A 224 0.17 29.54 3.99
CA GLN A 224 1.52 28.97 3.90
C GLN A 224 1.99 28.40 5.26
N GLN A 225 1.59 29.02 6.37
CA GLN A 225 1.84 28.46 7.70
C GLN A 225 1.06 27.16 7.91
N ILE A 226 -0.23 27.12 7.56
CA ILE A 226 -1.05 25.89 7.65
C ILE A 226 -0.42 24.77 6.83
N ASP A 227 -0.03 25.06 5.59
CA ASP A 227 0.64 24.10 4.73
C ASP A 227 1.99 23.65 5.28
N SER A 228 2.75 24.54 5.92
CA SER A 228 4.01 24.17 6.58
C SER A 228 3.77 23.19 7.72
N ILE A 229 2.76 23.43 8.55
CA ILE A 229 2.36 22.52 9.64
C ILE A 229 1.91 21.16 9.07
N ARG A 230 1.07 21.16 8.03
CA ARG A 230 0.65 19.93 7.32
C ARG A 230 1.85 19.16 6.78
N THR A 231 2.81 19.87 6.18
CA THR A 231 4.06 19.32 5.66
C THR A 231 4.84 18.63 6.78
N LEU A 232 5.04 19.29 7.93
CA LEU A 232 5.72 18.71 9.08
C LEU A 232 5.02 17.46 9.60
N CYS A 233 3.70 17.46 9.72
CA CYS A 233 2.94 16.28 10.14
C CYS A 233 3.14 15.08 9.20
N ILE A 234 3.14 15.32 7.88
CA ILE A 234 3.35 14.27 6.88
C ILE A 234 4.80 13.74 6.93
N LEU A 235 5.79 14.63 7.09
CA LEU A 235 7.20 14.25 7.22
C LEU A 235 7.45 13.42 8.48
N ALA A 236 6.83 13.78 9.61
CA ALA A 236 6.95 13.03 10.85
C ALA A 236 6.43 11.59 10.71
N ASP A 237 5.28 11.37 10.05
CA ASP A 237 4.77 10.03 9.74
C ASP A 237 5.70 9.24 8.82
N TYR A 238 6.22 9.89 7.78
CA TYR A 238 7.20 9.29 6.87
C TYR A 238 8.45 8.81 7.62
N GLU A 239 8.99 9.61 8.53
CA GLU A 239 10.19 9.28 9.28
C GLU A 239 9.97 8.22 10.35
N ALA A 240 8.80 8.23 10.99
CA ALA A 240 8.35 7.15 11.85
C ALA A 240 8.31 5.83 11.07
N GLY A 241 7.73 5.83 9.87
CA GLY A 241 7.72 4.68 8.96
C GLY A 241 9.11 4.21 8.52
N CYS A 242 10.07 5.13 8.41
CA CYS A 242 11.46 4.83 8.07
C CYS A 242 12.32 4.33 9.26
N ARG A 243 11.74 4.17 10.46
CA ARG A 243 12.46 3.86 11.72
C ARG A 243 13.49 4.91 12.12
N ARG A 244 13.29 6.17 11.71
CA ARG A 244 14.16 7.31 12.06
C ARG A 244 13.53 8.14 13.17
N GLY A 245 13.22 7.50 14.29
CA GLY A 245 12.49 8.12 15.40
C GLY A 245 13.06 9.47 15.84
N ARG A 246 14.39 9.59 15.98
CA ARG A 246 15.04 10.85 16.37
C ARG A 246 14.75 12.04 15.44
N ARG A 247 14.59 11.82 14.13
CA ARG A 247 14.24 12.91 13.21
C ARG A 247 12.75 13.24 13.28
N ALA A 248 11.88 12.23 13.45
CA ALA A 248 10.44 12.45 13.61
C ALA A 248 10.13 13.32 14.85
N TRP A 249 10.92 13.17 15.92
CA TRP A 249 10.83 14.02 17.11
C TRP A 249 11.29 15.48 16.87
N MET A 250 12.26 15.72 15.97
CA MET A 250 12.70 17.08 15.61
C MET A 250 11.70 17.79 14.69
N ASP A 251 10.89 17.06 13.92
CA ASP A 251 9.85 17.67 13.08
C ASP A 251 8.62 18.12 13.91
N ILE A 252 8.46 17.66 15.16
CA ILE A 252 7.31 17.95 16.04
C ILE A 252 7.63 18.97 17.15
N GLY A 253 8.88 19.02 17.61
CA GLY A 253 9.33 19.89 18.72
C GLY A 253 10.00 21.16 18.23
#